data_AF-A0A4Q5LNK4-F1
#
_entry.id   AF-A0A4Q5LNK4-F1
#
_cell.length_a   1.000
_cell.length_b   1.000
_cell.length_c   1.000
_cell.angle_alpha   90.00
_cell.angle_beta   90.00
_cell.angle_gamma   90.00
#
_symmetry.space_group_name_H-M   'P 1'
#
loop_
_entity.id
_entity.type
_entity.pdbx_description
1 polymer ?
#
loop_
_entity_poly.entity_id
_entity_poly.type
_entity_poly.pdbx_seq_one_letter_code
_entity_poly.pdbx_strand_id
1 'polypeptide(L)'
;MIKKYKTNHVKEHKKQQHCVTCNRYVTYDERYPDYVCKKCVELAIDKGGKSVTFFNITDSGHGCQGKYVDDGKLCRGTTCFIKGVRCFAEEAYFGGIVIRPFKRNRKAGDILEKLGSLEP
;
A
#
# COMPACT_ATOMS: atom_id res chain seq x y z
N MET A 1 10.52 -24.54 -51.78
CA MET A 1 11.38 -24.25 -50.59
C MET A 1 10.72 -23.12 -49.80
N ILE A 2 10.16 -23.39 -48.61
CA ILE A 2 9.51 -22.37 -47.77
C ILE A 2 10.43 -22.11 -46.57
N LYS A 3 11.03 -20.91 -46.49
CA LYS A 3 11.83 -20.49 -45.35
C LYS A 3 10.90 -20.22 -44.16
N LYS A 4 10.92 -21.11 -43.16
CA LYS A 4 10.27 -20.88 -41.87
C LYS A 4 11.10 -19.84 -41.09
N TYR A 5 10.58 -18.64 -40.95
CA TYR A 5 11.15 -17.62 -40.06
C TYR A 5 10.96 -18.08 -38.60
N LYS A 6 12.06 -18.22 -37.86
CA LYS A 6 12.03 -18.49 -36.42
C LYS A 6 11.53 -17.23 -35.71
N THR A 7 10.32 -17.27 -35.18
CA THR A 7 9.81 -16.24 -34.27
C THR A 7 10.64 -16.28 -32.99
N ASN A 8 11.43 -15.23 -32.76
CA ASN A 8 12.11 -14.99 -31.50
C ASN A 8 11.05 -14.71 -30.42
N HIS A 9 10.65 -15.73 -29.67
CA HIS A 9 9.87 -15.53 -28.46
C HIS A 9 10.77 -14.86 -27.42
N VAL A 10 10.66 -13.54 -27.29
CA VAL A 10 11.23 -12.80 -26.16
C VAL A 10 10.58 -13.39 -24.90
N LYS A 11 11.39 -14.03 -24.04
CA LYS A 11 10.91 -14.53 -22.75
C LYS A 11 10.50 -13.34 -21.89
N GLU A 12 9.21 -13.18 -21.66
CA GLU A 12 8.70 -12.11 -20.80
C GLU A 12 9.09 -12.39 -19.34
N HIS A 13 9.86 -11.49 -18.74
CA HIS A 13 10.21 -11.58 -17.33
C HIS A 13 8.98 -11.22 -16.49
N LYS A 14 8.53 -12.14 -15.64
CA LYS A 14 7.41 -11.92 -14.71
C LYS A 14 7.70 -10.68 -13.86
N LYS A 15 6.85 -9.64 -14.00
CA LYS A 15 6.96 -8.41 -13.20
C LYS A 15 6.99 -8.79 -11.71
N GLN A 16 7.97 -8.26 -10.98
CA GLN A 16 8.16 -8.52 -9.55
C GLN A 16 7.63 -7.35 -8.74
N GLN A 17 7.08 -7.63 -7.57
CA GLN A 17 6.60 -6.63 -6.62
C GLN A 17 7.02 -7.01 -5.21
N HIS A 18 7.34 -5.99 -4.42
CA HIS A 18 7.74 -6.13 -3.03
C HIS A 18 6.85 -5.28 -2.14
N CYS A 19 6.60 -5.79 -0.94
CA CYS A 19 5.91 -5.03 0.08
C CYS A 19 6.75 -3.83 0.52
N VAL A 20 6.19 -2.63 0.44
CA VAL A 20 6.89 -1.37 0.77
C VAL A 20 7.35 -1.24 2.23
N THR A 21 6.81 -2.03 3.16
CA THR A 21 7.14 -1.94 4.60
C THR A 21 8.13 -3.01 5.07
N CYS A 22 8.26 -4.13 4.37
CA CYS A 22 9.12 -5.24 4.79
C CYS A 22 9.98 -5.83 3.67
N ASN A 23 9.85 -5.32 2.45
CA ASN A 23 10.55 -5.75 1.24
C ASN A 23 10.36 -7.23 0.84
N ARG A 24 9.41 -7.95 1.47
CA ARG A 24 9.06 -9.32 1.08
C ARG A 24 8.42 -9.33 -0.31
N TYR A 25 8.76 -10.33 -1.13
CA TYR A 25 8.05 -10.61 -2.37
C TYR A 25 6.56 -10.77 -2.14
N VAL A 26 5.77 -10.15 -3.01
CA VAL A 26 4.31 -10.25 -3.02
C VAL A 26 3.82 -10.56 -4.43
N THR A 27 2.55 -10.97 -4.55
CA THR A 27 1.92 -11.13 -5.87
C THR A 27 1.92 -9.78 -6.58
N TYR A 28 2.31 -9.78 -7.84
CA TYR A 28 2.24 -8.58 -8.66
C TYR A 28 0.77 -8.16 -8.86
N ASP A 29 0.47 -6.91 -8.54
CA ASP A 29 -0.83 -6.28 -8.77
C ASP A 29 -0.60 -4.92 -9.45
N GLU A 30 -0.98 -4.84 -10.71
CA GLU A 30 -0.82 -3.62 -11.51
C GLU A 30 -1.64 -2.44 -10.98
N ARG A 31 -2.80 -2.70 -10.35
CA ARG A 31 -3.65 -1.65 -9.79
C ARG A 31 -3.08 -1.12 -8.48
N TYR A 32 -2.43 -1.98 -7.71
CA TYR A 32 -1.88 -1.66 -6.40
C TYR A 32 -0.37 -1.96 -6.31
N PRO A 33 0.48 -1.28 -7.09
CA PRO A 33 1.91 -1.61 -7.17
C PRO A 33 2.68 -1.40 -5.85
N ASP A 34 2.08 -0.68 -4.89
CA ASP A 34 2.65 -0.32 -3.59
C ASP A 34 1.86 -0.87 -2.40
N TYR A 35 1.02 -1.91 -2.60
CA TYR A 35 0.24 -2.47 -1.49
C TYR A 35 1.12 -3.09 -0.39
N VAL A 36 0.63 -3.00 0.84
CA VAL A 36 1.26 -3.61 2.02
C VAL A 36 0.83 -5.07 2.14
N CYS A 37 1.77 -5.99 2.32
CA CYS A 37 1.46 -7.42 2.42
C CYS A 37 0.62 -7.75 3.66
N LYS A 38 -0.16 -8.83 3.60
CA LYS A 38 -1.06 -9.29 4.67
C LYS A 38 -0.38 -9.33 6.06
N LYS A 39 0.83 -9.89 6.15
CA LYS A 39 1.58 -9.98 7.42
C LYS A 39 1.92 -8.62 8.02
N CYS A 40 2.12 -7.60 7.19
CA CYS A 40 2.39 -6.25 7.68
C CYS A 40 1.09 -5.48 7.98
N VAL A 41 0.00 -5.78 7.27
CA VAL A 41 -1.34 -5.26 7.60
C VAL A 41 -1.77 -5.67 9.01
N GLU A 42 -1.45 -6.89 9.45
CA GLU A 42 -1.72 -7.37 10.82
C GLU A 42 -0.98 -6.58 11.92
N LEU A 43 0.04 -5.78 11.56
CA LEU A 43 0.82 -4.95 12.48
C LEU A 43 0.38 -3.48 12.47
N ALA A 44 -0.76 -3.18 11.84
CA ALA A 44 -1.26 -1.82 11.73
C ALA A 44 -1.67 -1.26 13.10
N ILE A 45 -1.16 -0.07 13.40
CA ILE A 45 -1.51 0.70 14.60
C ILE A 45 -2.01 2.09 14.22
N ASP A 46 -2.80 2.72 15.08
CA ASP A 46 -3.14 4.13 14.94
C ASP A 46 -1.97 5.04 15.37
N LYS A 47 -2.18 6.36 15.34
CA LYS A 47 -1.17 7.34 15.77
C LYS A 47 -0.78 7.21 17.24
N GLY A 48 -1.67 6.67 18.08
CA GLY A 48 -1.45 6.44 19.51
C GLY A 48 -0.83 5.06 19.81
N GLY A 49 -0.52 4.26 18.79
CA GLY A 49 0.08 2.93 18.97
C GLY A 49 -0.94 1.82 19.23
N LYS A 50 -2.24 2.07 19.12
CA LYS A 50 -3.27 1.05 19.31
C LYS A 50 -3.48 0.22 18.05
N SER A 51 -3.61 -1.09 18.19
CA SER A 51 -3.84 -2.02 17.09
C SER A 51 -5.15 -1.73 16.36
N VAL A 52 -5.10 -1.66 15.04
CA VAL A 52 -6.27 -1.41 14.19
C VAL A 52 -6.37 -2.43 13.05
N THR A 53 -7.60 -2.72 12.64
CA THR A 53 -7.89 -3.52 11.45
C THR A 53 -8.96 -2.83 10.61
N PHE A 54 -9.02 -3.16 9.32
CA PHE A 54 -9.89 -2.52 8.35
C PHE A 54 -10.78 -3.54 7.65
N PHE A 55 -12.01 -3.15 7.34
CA PHE A 55 -13.02 -4.01 6.74
C PHE A 55 -13.97 -3.23 5.84
N ASN A 56 -14.64 -3.95 4.94
CA ASN A 56 -15.73 -3.39 4.14
C ASN A 56 -16.98 -3.21 4.99
N ILE A 57 -17.72 -2.12 4.77
CA ILE A 57 -18.88 -1.73 5.58
C ILE A 57 -20.12 -2.53 5.19
N THR A 58 -20.23 -2.90 3.90
CA THR A 58 -21.39 -3.63 3.38
C THR A 58 -21.05 -5.11 3.14
N ASP A 59 -22.07 -5.97 3.20
CA ASP A 59 -21.94 -7.40 2.91
C ASP A 59 -21.56 -7.68 1.45
N SER A 60 -21.86 -6.74 0.54
CA SER A 60 -21.42 -6.76 -0.86
C SER A 60 -19.94 -6.41 -1.05
N GLY A 61 -19.21 -6.10 0.03
CA GLY A 61 -17.78 -5.82 -0.01
C GLY A 61 -17.42 -4.37 -0.33
N HIS A 62 -18.33 -3.42 -0.08
CA HIS A 62 -18.11 -1.99 -0.32
C HIS A 62 -17.85 -1.19 0.95
N GLY A 63 -17.24 -0.02 0.78
CA GLY A 63 -16.80 0.87 1.86
C GLY A 63 -15.51 0.40 2.51
N CYS A 64 -14.92 1.26 3.34
CA CYS A 64 -13.74 0.95 4.12
C CYS A 64 -13.82 1.65 5.48
N GLN A 65 -13.79 0.87 6.55
CA GLN A 65 -13.84 1.35 7.92
C GLN A 65 -12.77 0.68 8.76
N GLY A 66 -12.12 1.45 9.64
CA GLY A 66 -11.20 0.95 10.64
C GLY A 66 -11.90 0.63 11.96
N LYS A 67 -11.41 -0.35 12.70
CA LYS A 67 -11.77 -0.59 14.10
C LYS A 67 -10.55 -0.96 14.91
N TYR A 68 -10.58 -0.65 16.21
CA TYR A 68 -9.59 -1.12 17.16
C TYR A 68 -9.74 -2.62 17.38
N VAL A 69 -8.62 -3.33 17.42
CA VAL A 69 -8.61 -4.78 17.61
C VAL A 69 -9.09 -5.15 19.01
N ASP A 70 -8.73 -4.32 19.99
CA ASP A 70 -8.89 -4.61 21.42
C ASP A 70 -10.36 -4.54 21.87
N ASP A 71 -11.09 -3.50 21.46
CA ASP A 71 -12.46 -3.22 21.92
C ASP A 71 -13.49 -3.14 20.77
N GLY A 72 -13.05 -3.31 19.53
CA GLY A 72 -13.92 -3.30 18.35
C GLY A 72 -14.48 -1.92 17.99
N LYS A 73 -14.15 -0.84 18.71
CA LYS A 73 -14.68 0.50 18.42
C LYS A 73 -14.17 1.00 17.08
N LEU A 74 -15.03 1.71 16.37
CA LEU A 74 -14.70 2.27 15.06
C LEU A 74 -13.65 3.39 15.19
N CYS A 75 -12.67 3.35 14.30
CA CYS A 75 -11.69 4.42 14.15
C CYS A 75 -12.34 5.61 13.43
N ARG A 76 -11.89 6.84 13.74
CA ARG A 76 -12.36 8.06 13.06
C ARG A 76 -11.88 8.21 11.61
N GLY A 77 -11.05 7.29 11.11
CA GLY A 77 -10.55 7.33 9.73
C GLY A 77 -9.78 6.06 9.35
N THR A 78 -9.15 6.09 8.18
CA THR A 78 -8.47 4.94 7.58
C THR A 78 -6.94 5.00 7.63
N THR A 79 -6.37 6.01 8.31
CA THR A 79 -4.92 6.14 8.48
C THR A 79 -4.41 5.17 9.54
N CYS A 80 -3.30 4.50 9.23
CA CYS A 80 -2.57 3.65 10.17
C CYS A 80 -1.06 3.83 9.98
N PHE A 81 -0.29 3.22 10.87
CA PHE A 81 1.16 3.14 10.81
C PHE A 81 1.56 1.67 10.87
N ILE A 82 2.45 1.28 9.97
CA ILE A 82 2.96 -0.09 9.88
C ILE A 82 4.48 0.00 9.84
N LYS A 83 5.14 -0.50 10.88
CA LYS A 83 6.61 -0.42 11.03
C LYS A 83 7.15 1.01 10.83
N GLY A 84 6.44 2.00 11.39
CA GLY A 84 6.78 3.43 11.26
C GLY A 84 6.40 4.09 9.93
N VAL A 85 5.94 3.33 8.93
CA VAL A 85 5.44 3.88 7.66
C VAL A 85 4.00 4.32 7.82
N ARG A 86 3.71 5.59 7.50
CA ARG A 86 2.33 6.10 7.47
C ARG A 86 1.60 5.57 6.24
N CYS A 87 0.49 4.88 6.48
CA CYS A 87 -0.33 4.22 5.47
C CYS A 87 -1.80 4.66 5.58
N PHE A 88 -2.58 4.39 4.53
CA PHE A 88 -4.03 4.51 4.54
C PHE A 88 -4.66 3.24 3.97
N ALA A 89 -5.79 2.87 4.54
CA ALA A 89 -6.66 1.82 4.00
C ALA A 89 -7.73 2.42 3.08
N GLU A 90 -8.03 1.70 2.01
CA GLU A 90 -9.10 2.03 1.06
C GLU A 90 -9.80 0.75 0.58
N GLU A 91 -11.01 0.91 0.05
CA GLU A 91 -11.72 -0.18 -0.63
C GLU A 91 -10.95 -0.59 -1.89
N ALA A 92 -10.75 -1.90 -2.07
CA ALA A 92 -10.14 -2.42 -3.28
C ALA A 92 -11.16 -2.54 -4.42
N TYR A 93 -10.69 -2.52 -5.67
CA TYR A 93 -11.51 -2.34 -6.88
C TYR A 93 -12.58 -3.43 -7.07
N PHE A 94 -12.33 -4.64 -6.59
CA PHE A 94 -13.27 -5.77 -6.63
C PHE A 94 -13.78 -6.14 -5.22
N GLY A 95 -13.89 -5.15 -4.34
CA GLY A 95 -14.14 -5.36 -2.92
C GLY A 95 -12.91 -5.82 -2.15
N GLY A 96 -13.01 -5.86 -0.84
CA GLY A 96 -11.89 -6.05 0.07
C GLY A 96 -11.23 -4.73 0.49
N ILE A 97 -10.13 -4.85 1.22
CA ILE A 97 -9.35 -3.70 1.70
C ILE A 97 -7.92 -3.78 1.16
N VAL A 98 -7.43 -2.67 0.62
CA VAL A 98 -6.02 -2.48 0.30
C VAL A 98 -5.42 -1.40 1.21
N ILE A 99 -4.21 -1.65 1.71
CA ILE A 99 -3.45 -0.67 2.49
C ILE A 99 -2.23 -0.23 1.69
N ARG A 100 -2.02 1.08 1.61
CA ARG A 100 -0.97 1.69 0.80
C ARG A 100 -0.24 2.78 1.58
N PRO A 101 1.05 3.03 1.30
CA PRO A 101 1.78 4.11 1.93
C PRO A 101 1.27 5.46 1.43
N PHE A 102 1.30 6.48 2.28
CA PHE A 102 1.18 7.84 1.78
C PHE A 102 2.40 8.18 0.92
N LYS A 103 2.18 8.53 -0.35
CA LYS A 103 3.28 9.01 -1.20
C LYS A 103 3.73 10.37 -0.70
N ARG A 104 4.97 10.48 -0.22
CA ARG A 104 5.59 11.80 0.01
C ARG A 104 5.69 12.49 -1.33
N ASN A 105 5.05 13.66 -1.48
CA ASN A 105 5.23 14.50 -2.65
C ASN A 105 6.65 15.08 -2.58
N ARG A 106 7.62 14.45 -3.25
CA ARG A 106 9.04 14.83 -3.17
C ARG A 106 9.27 16.28 -3.57
N LYS A 107 8.48 16.83 -4.50
CA LYS A 107 8.57 18.24 -4.91
C LYS A 107 8.46 19.24 -3.74
N ALA A 108 7.65 18.95 -2.73
CA ALA A 108 7.54 19.81 -1.54
C ALA A 108 8.72 19.62 -0.56
N GLY A 109 9.24 18.40 -0.46
CA GLY A 109 10.45 18.11 0.33
C GLY A 109 11.70 18.77 -0.25
N ASP A 110 11.86 18.70 -1.56
CA ASP A 110 12.98 19.30 -2.29
C ASP A 110 12.97 20.83 -2.22
N ILE A 111 11.78 21.45 -2.10
CA ILE A 111 11.64 22.90 -1.89
C ILE A 111 12.00 23.30 -0.46
N LEU A 112 11.54 22.54 0.55
CA LEU A 112 11.84 22.85 1.95
C LEU A 112 13.33 22.65 2.30
N GLU A 113 13.99 21.65 1.73
CA GLU A 113 15.43 21.42 1.89
C GLU A 113 16.26 22.53 1.22
N LYS A 114 15.78 23.07 0.08
CA LYS A 114 16.38 24.24 -0.58
C LYS A 114 16.17 25.54 0.19
N LEU A 115 15.02 25.73 0.83
CA LEU A 115 14.74 26.92 1.65
C LEU A 115 15.49 26.91 2.98
N GLY A 116 15.73 25.74 3.57
CA GLY A 116 16.53 25.60 4.80
C GLY A 116 18.05 25.76 4.61
N SER A 117 18.52 25.96 3.38
CA SER A 117 19.94 26.19 3.06
C SER A 117 20.23 27.67 2.68
N LEU A 118 19.25 28.56 2.86
CA LEU A 118 19.29 29.98 2.52
C LEU A 118 18.98 30.87 3.73
N GLU A 119 19.47 30.50 4.92
CA GLU A 119 19.60 31.47 6.02
C GLU A 119 21.10 31.83 6.18
N PRO A 120 21.45 33.13 6.27
CA PRO A 120 22.83 33.61 6.36
C PRO A 120 23.50 33.28 7.70
#